data_AF-A0A1F9Z683-F1
#
_entry.id   AF-A0A1F9Z683-F1
#
_cell.length_a   1.000
_cell.length_b   1.000
_cell.length_c   1.000
_cell.angle_alpha   90.00
_cell.angle_beta   90.00
_cell.angle_gamma   90.00
#
_symmetry.space_group_name_H-M   'P 1'
#
loop_
_entity.id
_entity.type
_entity.pdbx_description
1 polymer ?
#
loop_
_entity_poly.entity_id
_entity_poly.type
_entity_poly.pdbx_seq_one_letter_code
_entity_poly.pdbx_strand_id
1 'polypeptide(L)'
;MKQQLNLSTSLKTTVSQILGTRLANIIRLSEKEFNQLIKQLESDPLFEKLKNDKIVRYKRFPNTGFSNAFLELNENLSMDHSVIDIGSILEKKEEVIKQIKQLGMEDFKKYFLYNDDNLSYSEIAKNTGISVEEVKKIIDLLNEISIQAEFHHPLPLDISSQIKYNKIASIDKDVKGHFVINLFSPNLVRGRYELDYEKLKQINNRKTQALVNKLELINARKTIIYQILEKLISYQKDFLNTGNLDNRRLLTQKDLSKEINVDPSIVSRIVKNRSVVIPAGREISLQEFFSNKKDIKKLLTRKIIEKNKKKLSAEKIKQIIKKEYRVNISRRSIAYYLDELKLKK
;
A
#
# COMPACT_ATOMS: atom_id res chain seq x y z
N MET A 1 15.08 -36.59 -24.09
CA MET A 1 14.01 -35.56 -23.99
C MET A 1 13.45 -35.33 -22.58
N LYS A 2 13.14 -36.34 -21.74
CA LYS A 2 12.61 -36.12 -20.37
C LYS A 2 13.61 -35.46 -19.38
N GLN A 3 14.92 -35.72 -19.50
CA GLN A 3 15.93 -35.11 -18.62
C GLN A 3 16.21 -33.61 -18.91
N GLN A 4 16.17 -33.18 -20.18
CA GLN A 4 16.31 -31.77 -20.55
C GLN A 4 15.10 -30.92 -20.13
N LEU A 5 13.88 -31.50 -20.16
CA LEU A 5 12.69 -30.82 -19.64
C LEU A 5 12.81 -30.56 -18.13
N ASN A 6 13.26 -31.55 -17.34
CA ASN A 6 13.39 -31.44 -15.88
C ASN A 6 14.48 -30.46 -15.41
N LEU A 7 15.59 -30.32 -16.14
CA LEU A 7 16.60 -29.28 -15.83
C LEU A 7 16.04 -27.87 -16.07
N SER A 8 15.24 -27.68 -17.13
CA SER A 8 14.65 -26.38 -17.47
C SER A 8 13.56 -25.94 -16.48
N THR A 9 12.77 -26.89 -15.95
CA THR A 9 11.81 -26.63 -14.87
C THR A 9 12.54 -26.34 -13.56
N SER A 10 13.57 -27.13 -13.21
CA SER A 10 14.39 -26.95 -12.01
C SER A 10 15.01 -25.55 -11.95
N LEU A 11 15.68 -25.11 -13.03
CA LEU A 11 16.29 -23.78 -13.13
C LEU A 11 15.26 -22.65 -13.08
N LYS A 12 14.07 -22.82 -13.69
CA LYS A 12 12.95 -21.86 -13.56
C LYS A 12 12.42 -21.79 -12.12
N THR A 13 12.31 -22.92 -11.41
CA THR A 13 11.95 -22.92 -9.98
C THR A 13 13.03 -22.25 -9.14
N THR A 14 14.31 -22.49 -9.38
CA THR A 14 15.40 -21.88 -8.59
C THR A 14 15.49 -20.38 -8.82
N VAL A 15 15.34 -19.89 -10.06
CA VAL A 15 15.33 -18.44 -10.36
C VAL A 15 14.06 -17.77 -9.82
N SER A 16 12.90 -18.40 -9.93
CA SER A 16 11.65 -17.94 -9.31
C SER A 16 11.73 -17.93 -7.77
N GLN A 17 12.40 -18.92 -7.17
CA GLN A 17 12.67 -18.97 -5.73
C GLN A 17 13.68 -17.92 -5.29
N ILE A 18 14.72 -17.63 -6.08
CA ILE A 18 15.70 -16.56 -5.78
C ILE A 18 15.04 -15.18 -5.89
N LEU A 19 14.21 -14.94 -6.90
CA LEU A 19 13.40 -13.73 -7.01
C LEU A 19 12.37 -13.65 -5.88
N GLY A 20 11.77 -14.78 -5.52
CA GLY A 20 10.83 -14.91 -4.41
C GLY A 20 11.47 -14.62 -3.04
N THR A 21 12.70 -15.09 -2.78
CA THR A 21 13.42 -14.82 -1.52
C THR A 21 13.87 -13.37 -1.43
N ARG A 22 14.39 -12.79 -2.52
CA ARG A 22 14.76 -11.36 -2.58
C ARG A 22 13.55 -10.45 -2.39
N LEU A 23 12.44 -10.74 -3.05
CA LEU A 23 11.19 -10.01 -2.86
C LEU A 23 10.68 -10.18 -1.42
N ALA A 24 10.68 -11.40 -0.88
CA ALA A 24 10.25 -11.66 0.48
C ALA A 24 11.06 -10.88 1.54
N ASN A 25 12.35 -10.63 1.29
CA ASN A 25 13.19 -9.79 2.14
C ASN A 25 12.77 -8.32 2.06
N ILE A 26 12.58 -7.77 0.85
CA ILE A 26 12.13 -6.38 0.70
C ILE A 26 10.72 -6.17 1.27
N ILE A 27 9.83 -7.15 1.17
CA ILE A 27 8.50 -7.09 1.78
C ILE A 27 8.54 -7.10 3.32
N ARG A 28 9.59 -7.69 3.93
CA ARG A 28 9.74 -7.75 5.39
C ARG A 28 10.25 -6.47 6.02
N LEU A 29 10.95 -5.62 5.25
CA LEU A 29 11.51 -4.37 5.78
C LEU A 29 10.39 -3.50 6.37
N SER A 30 10.65 -2.89 7.52
CA SER A 30 9.83 -1.79 8.03
C SER A 30 9.75 -0.64 7.01
N GLU A 31 8.79 0.27 7.17
CA GLU A 31 8.72 1.45 6.29
C GLU A 31 9.96 2.33 6.46
N LYS A 32 10.46 2.50 7.70
CA LYS A 32 11.72 3.19 7.96
C LYS A 32 12.90 2.59 7.20
N GLU A 33 13.14 1.29 7.32
CA GLU A 33 14.23 0.60 6.62
C GLU A 33 14.06 0.68 5.09
N PHE A 34 12.82 0.59 4.60
CA PHE A 34 12.51 0.71 3.19
C PHE A 34 12.79 2.12 2.66
N ASN A 35 12.44 3.16 3.41
CA ASN A 35 12.71 4.56 3.05
C ASN A 35 14.21 4.88 3.13
N GLN A 36 14.94 4.30 4.09
CA GLN A 36 16.39 4.38 4.15
C GLN A 36 17.05 3.70 2.93
N LEU A 37 16.56 2.53 2.52
CA LEU A 37 17.04 1.85 1.31
C LEU A 37 16.82 2.70 0.06
N ILE A 38 15.65 3.35 -0.07
CA ILE A 38 15.37 4.27 -1.17
C ILE A 38 16.33 5.46 -1.13
N LYS A 39 16.52 6.11 0.04
CA LYS A 39 17.44 7.23 0.19
C LYS A 39 18.87 6.86 -0.23
N GLN A 40 19.38 5.71 0.24
CA GLN A 40 20.70 5.22 -0.13
C GLN A 40 20.83 4.95 -1.63
N LEU A 41 19.77 4.42 -2.25
CA LEU A 41 19.76 4.15 -3.67
C LEU A 41 19.73 5.43 -4.50
N GLU A 42 18.88 6.39 -4.13
CA GLU A 42 18.74 7.66 -4.84
C GLU A 42 19.97 8.58 -4.66
N SER A 43 20.75 8.38 -3.60
CA SER A 43 22.02 9.08 -3.36
C SER A 43 23.20 8.47 -4.13
N ASP A 44 23.03 7.34 -4.81
CA ASP A 44 24.11 6.72 -5.59
C ASP A 44 24.40 7.56 -6.84
N PRO A 45 25.66 7.98 -7.11
CA PRO A 45 26.02 8.73 -8.32
C PRO A 45 25.62 8.03 -9.62
N LEU A 46 25.57 6.68 -9.63
CA LEU A 46 25.09 5.92 -10.77
C LEU A 46 23.59 6.13 -10.99
N PHE A 47 22.80 6.21 -9.93
CA PHE A 47 21.37 6.48 -10.04
C PHE A 47 21.12 7.88 -10.60
N GLU A 48 21.83 8.90 -10.10
CA GLU A 48 21.74 10.26 -10.64
C GLU A 48 22.10 10.31 -12.13
N LYS A 49 23.16 9.60 -12.53
CA LYS A 49 23.54 9.50 -13.94
C LYS A 49 22.43 8.85 -14.78
N LEU A 50 21.88 7.71 -14.36
CA LEU A 50 20.81 7.04 -15.09
C LEU A 50 19.52 7.87 -15.17
N LYS A 51 19.23 8.66 -14.14
CA LYS A 51 18.11 9.61 -14.14
C LYS A 51 18.35 10.75 -15.15
N ASN A 52 19.54 11.35 -15.15
CA ASN A 52 19.92 12.42 -16.08
C ASN A 52 19.90 11.94 -17.55
N ASP A 53 20.34 10.71 -17.81
CA ASP A 53 20.31 10.08 -19.14
C ASP A 53 18.88 9.65 -19.58
N LYS A 54 17.86 9.96 -18.75
CA LYS A 54 16.45 9.59 -18.92
C LYS A 54 16.25 8.07 -19.08
N ILE A 55 17.12 7.27 -18.47
CA ILE A 55 17.02 5.80 -18.42
C ILE A 55 16.09 5.38 -17.29
N VAL A 56 16.12 6.12 -16.18
CA VAL A 56 15.25 5.93 -15.02
C VAL A 56 14.34 7.14 -14.89
N ARG A 57 13.03 6.89 -14.80
CA ARG A 57 12.01 7.92 -14.63
C ARG A 57 11.06 7.58 -13.51
N TYR A 58 10.52 8.57 -12.81
CA TYR A 58 9.39 8.34 -11.90
C TYR A 58 8.10 8.19 -12.69
N LYS A 59 7.26 7.26 -12.26
CA LYS A 59 5.93 7.01 -12.83
C LYS A 59 4.93 6.78 -11.72
N ARG A 60 4.03 7.75 -11.56
CA ARG A 60 2.95 7.69 -10.58
C ARG A 60 1.99 6.53 -10.85
N PHE A 61 1.37 6.08 -9.77
CA PHE A 61 0.25 5.17 -9.88
C PHE A 61 -1.02 5.94 -10.30
N PRO A 62 -1.92 5.33 -11.09
CA PRO A 62 -3.20 5.95 -11.42
C PRO A 62 -4.04 6.23 -10.17
N ASN A 63 -4.89 7.27 -10.23
CA ASN A 63 -5.84 7.61 -9.15
C ASN A 63 -5.21 7.76 -7.75
N THR A 64 -3.93 8.15 -7.69
CA THR A 64 -3.24 8.46 -6.44
C THR A 64 -2.99 9.95 -6.26
N GLY A 65 -3.28 10.42 -5.06
CA GLY A 65 -2.98 11.76 -4.58
C GLY A 65 -2.02 11.72 -3.39
N PHE A 66 -1.71 12.91 -2.88
CA PHE A 66 -0.96 13.07 -1.64
C PHE A 66 -1.90 13.59 -0.57
N SER A 67 -1.92 12.94 0.60
CA SER A 67 -2.76 13.39 1.71
C SER A 67 -2.25 14.71 2.28
N ASN A 68 -3.11 15.74 2.29
CA ASN A 68 -2.81 17.07 2.85
C ASN A 68 -2.68 17.05 4.39
N ALA A 69 -2.99 15.94 5.06
CA ALA A 69 -2.71 15.76 6.50
C ALA A 69 -1.22 15.96 6.85
N PHE A 70 -0.33 15.87 5.85
CA PHE A 70 1.08 16.26 5.95
C PHE A 70 1.31 17.77 6.20
N LEU A 71 0.38 18.64 5.76
CA LEU A 71 0.50 20.11 5.77
C LEU A 71 -0.48 20.78 6.73
N GLU A 72 -1.61 20.14 7.05
CA GLU A 72 -2.58 20.62 8.05
C GLU A 72 -2.07 20.55 9.51
N LEU A 73 -0.80 20.20 9.71
CA LEU A 73 -0.10 20.30 11.00
C LEU A 73 0.11 21.75 11.48
N ASN A 74 -0.31 22.75 10.70
CA ASN A 74 -0.29 24.15 11.10
C ASN A 74 -1.71 24.74 10.99
N GLU A 75 -2.42 24.75 12.13
CA GLU A 75 -2.92 25.97 12.80
C GLU A 75 -4.10 25.70 13.76
N ASN A 76 -4.77 24.53 13.74
CA ASN A 76 -5.97 24.32 14.58
C ASN A 76 -6.05 23.01 15.39
N LEU A 77 -4.96 22.24 15.56
CA LEU A 77 -4.95 21.14 16.53
C LEU A 77 -4.63 21.67 17.93
N SER A 78 -5.62 22.36 18.49
CA SER A 78 -5.74 22.48 19.94
C SER A 78 -6.00 21.08 20.52
N MET A 79 -5.15 20.68 21.45
CA MET A 79 -5.38 19.61 22.42
C MET A 79 -5.52 18.19 21.85
N ASP A 80 -4.42 17.61 21.37
CA ASP A 80 -4.17 16.18 21.62
C ASP A 80 -2.66 15.92 21.74
N HIS A 81 -2.23 15.59 22.96
CA HIS A 81 -0.83 15.41 23.37
C HIS A 81 -0.18 14.13 22.81
N SER A 82 -0.34 13.83 21.52
CA SER A 82 0.30 12.67 20.87
C SER A 82 1.18 13.00 19.66
N VAL A 83 1.29 14.28 19.26
CA VAL A 83 2.06 14.76 18.09
C VAL A 83 3.44 15.31 18.50
N ILE A 84 4.08 14.69 19.49
CA ILE A 84 5.23 15.30 20.19
C ILE A 84 6.51 15.39 19.34
N ASP A 85 6.60 14.77 18.16
CA ASP A 85 7.91 14.59 17.52
C ASP A 85 8.03 15.04 16.04
N ILE A 86 6.98 15.64 15.48
CA ILE A 86 7.10 16.41 14.20
C ILE A 86 7.48 17.86 14.50
N GLY A 87 6.99 18.43 15.61
CA GLY A 87 7.30 19.79 16.03
C GLY A 87 8.80 20.05 16.15
N SER A 88 9.57 19.07 16.65
CA SER A 88 11.02 19.19 16.83
C SER A 88 11.81 19.30 15.51
N ILE A 89 11.29 18.75 14.40
CA ILE A 89 11.90 18.84 13.05
C ILE A 89 11.42 20.10 12.34
N LEU A 90 10.13 20.43 12.49
CA LEU A 90 9.54 21.63 11.90
C LEU A 90 10.15 22.91 12.52
N GLU A 91 10.39 22.93 13.84
CA GLU A 91 11.07 24.01 14.54
C GLU A 91 12.53 24.19 14.07
N LYS A 92 13.25 23.09 13.80
CA LYS A 92 14.64 23.14 13.32
C LYS A 92 14.78 23.59 11.86
N LYS A 93 13.68 23.62 11.10
CA LYS A 93 13.67 23.92 9.65
C LYS A 93 12.52 24.85 9.25
N GLU A 94 12.10 25.75 10.14
CA GLU A 94 11.04 26.73 9.87
C GLU A 94 11.27 27.53 8.58
N GLU A 95 12.52 27.87 8.28
CA GLU A 95 12.90 28.60 7.07
C GLU A 95 12.50 27.84 5.79
N VAL A 96 12.74 26.53 5.75
CA VAL A 96 12.40 25.68 4.59
C VAL A 96 10.89 25.55 4.44
N ILE A 97 10.14 25.52 5.55
CA ILE A 97 8.67 25.45 5.53
C ILE A 97 8.08 26.78 5.06
N LYS A 98 8.62 27.92 5.51
CA LYS A 98 8.24 29.24 5.02
C LYS A 98 8.48 29.36 3.52
N GLN A 99 9.60 28.82 3.03
CA GLN A 99 9.88 28.74 1.59
C GLN A 99 8.88 27.86 0.84
N ILE A 100 8.51 26.69 1.37
CA ILE A 100 7.48 25.83 0.76
C ILE A 100 6.12 26.54 0.72
N LYS A 101 5.76 27.28 1.78
CA LYS A 101 4.53 28.10 1.82
C LYS A 101 4.56 29.23 0.77
N GLN A 102 5.71 29.88 0.58
CA GLN A 102 5.90 30.94 -0.43
C GLN A 102 5.88 30.40 -1.87
N LEU A 103 6.40 29.19 -2.08
CA LEU A 103 6.47 28.53 -3.39
C LEU A 103 5.08 28.09 -3.90
N GLY A 104 4.11 27.95 -2.99
CA GLY A 104 2.74 27.52 -3.31
C GLY A 104 2.59 26.00 -3.36
N MET A 105 1.43 25.51 -2.91
CA MET A 105 1.20 24.07 -2.73
C MET A 105 1.14 23.29 -4.06
N GLU A 106 0.67 23.92 -5.13
CA GLU A 106 0.59 23.30 -6.45
C GLU A 106 1.98 23.08 -7.05
N ASP A 107 2.87 24.08 -6.97
CA ASP A 107 4.24 23.97 -7.47
C ASP A 107 5.08 23.04 -6.58
N PHE A 108 4.87 23.05 -5.27
CA PHE A 108 5.50 22.08 -4.38
C PHE A 108 5.13 20.64 -4.76
N LYS A 109 3.83 20.38 -4.96
CA LYS A 109 3.33 19.07 -5.39
C LYS A 109 3.90 18.68 -6.74
N LYS A 110 3.85 19.59 -7.73
CA LYS A 110 4.32 19.34 -9.10
C LYS A 110 5.83 19.04 -9.15
N TYR A 111 6.66 19.87 -8.53
CA TYR A 111 8.12 19.81 -8.70
C TYR A 111 8.83 18.90 -7.69
N PHE A 112 8.35 18.80 -6.44
CA PHE A 112 9.06 18.10 -5.36
C PHE A 112 8.44 16.74 -4.99
N LEU A 113 7.12 16.62 -5.06
CA LEU A 113 6.41 15.39 -4.72
C LEU A 113 6.17 14.49 -5.94
N TYR A 114 5.68 15.05 -7.05
CA TYR A 114 5.36 14.30 -8.26
C TYR A 114 6.58 14.18 -9.16
N ASN A 115 7.21 15.31 -9.49
CA ASN A 115 8.30 15.40 -10.47
C ASN A 115 8.02 14.57 -11.73
N ASP A 116 6.79 14.69 -12.26
CA ASP A 116 6.31 13.91 -13.41
C ASP A 116 7.18 14.16 -14.66
N ASP A 117 7.77 15.35 -14.76
CA ASP A 117 8.66 15.77 -15.85
C ASP A 117 10.11 15.26 -15.72
N ASN A 118 10.46 14.57 -14.62
CA ASN A 118 11.82 14.13 -14.28
C ASN A 118 12.86 15.26 -14.34
N LEU A 119 12.47 16.45 -13.89
CA LEU A 119 13.33 17.61 -13.87
C LEU A 119 14.51 17.38 -12.92
N SER A 120 15.68 17.79 -13.39
CA SER A 120 16.91 17.88 -12.61
C SER A 120 16.81 18.99 -11.56
N TYR A 121 17.67 18.96 -10.54
CA TYR A 121 17.64 19.98 -9.47
C TYR A 121 17.90 21.39 -10.01
N SER A 122 18.66 21.53 -11.10
CA SER A 122 18.88 22.81 -11.78
C SER A 122 17.67 23.29 -12.55
N GLU A 123 16.90 22.38 -13.16
CA GLU A 123 15.66 22.72 -13.86
C GLU A 123 14.53 23.06 -12.88
N ILE A 124 14.44 22.35 -11.76
CA ILE A 124 13.51 22.70 -10.66
C ILE A 124 13.84 24.11 -10.17
N ALA A 125 15.10 24.38 -9.81
CA ALA A 125 15.56 25.70 -9.37
C ALA A 125 15.20 26.82 -10.35
N LYS A 126 15.37 26.59 -11.66
CA LYS A 126 14.98 27.56 -12.70
C LYS A 126 13.47 27.78 -12.78
N ASN A 127 12.67 26.72 -12.67
CA ASN A 127 11.21 26.79 -12.80
C ASN A 127 10.53 27.37 -11.56
N THR A 128 11.11 27.16 -10.38
CA THR A 128 10.54 27.63 -9.10
C THR A 128 11.19 28.92 -8.60
N GLY A 129 12.24 29.42 -9.27
CA GLY A 129 12.90 30.69 -8.93
C GLY A 129 13.76 30.64 -7.66
N ILE A 130 14.06 29.46 -7.13
CA ILE A 130 14.89 29.26 -5.93
C ILE A 130 16.27 28.70 -6.28
N SER A 131 17.21 28.79 -5.36
CA SER A 131 18.57 28.28 -5.57
C SER A 131 18.62 26.74 -5.58
N VAL A 132 19.63 26.17 -6.26
CA VAL A 132 19.86 24.71 -6.28
C VAL A 132 20.12 24.15 -4.87
N GLU A 133 20.70 24.96 -3.98
CA GLU A 133 20.92 24.59 -2.58
C GLU A 133 19.61 24.48 -1.80
N GLU A 134 18.65 25.38 -2.05
CA GLU A 134 17.32 25.32 -1.43
C GLU A 134 16.51 24.13 -1.93
N VAL A 135 16.60 23.82 -3.23
CA VAL A 135 15.98 22.59 -3.79
C VAL A 135 16.50 21.35 -3.06
N LYS A 136 17.82 21.26 -2.81
CA LYS A 136 18.41 20.16 -2.03
C LYS A 136 17.89 20.13 -0.60
N LYS A 137 17.83 21.28 0.09
CA LYS A 137 17.28 21.38 1.46
C LYS A 137 15.83 20.88 1.55
N ILE A 138 14.98 21.22 0.57
CA ILE A 138 13.58 20.76 0.53
C ILE A 138 13.51 19.25 0.31
N ILE A 139 14.34 18.69 -0.57
CA ILE A 139 14.39 17.25 -0.83
C ILE A 139 14.91 16.48 0.39
N ASP A 140 15.93 17.00 1.07
CA ASP A 140 16.46 16.41 2.29
C ASP A 140 15.41 16.40 3.40
N LEU A 141 14.66 17.50 3.57
CA LEU A 141 13.52 17.55 4.49
C LEU A 141 12.46 16.50 4.12
N LEU A 142 12.10 16.37 2.85
CA LEU A 142 11.15 15.33 2.38
C LEU A 142 11.66 13.92 2.68
N ASN A 143 12.95 13.66 2.52
CA ASN A 143 13.57 12.37 2.81
C ASN A 143 13.60 12.08 4.31
N GLU A 144 13.97 13.05 5.14
CA GLU A 144 13.96 12.95 6.60
C GLU A 144 12.55 12.68 7.11
N ILE A 145 11.57 13.46 6.65
CA ILE A 145 10.17 13.23 7.00
C ILE A 145 9.71 11.88 6.46
N SER A 146 10.09 11.45 5.27
CA SER A 146 9.73 10.10 4.78
C SER A 146 10.27 9.00 5.70
N ILE A 147 11.45 9.17 6.28
CA ILE A 147 12.06 8.23 7.22
C ILE A 147 11.40 8.29 8.60
N GLN A 148 10.94 9.48 9.01
CA GLN A 148 10.35 9.74 10.33
C GLN A 148 8.82 9.71 10.36
N ALA A 149 8.14 9.68 9.21
CA ALA A 149 6.68 9.64 9.03
C ALA A 149 6.01 8.38 9.61
N GLU A 150 6.75 7.55 10.34
CA GLU A 150 6.20 6.61 11.32
C GLU A 150 5.46 7.30 12.49
N PHE A 151 5.19 8.62 12.44
CA PHE A 151 4.44 9.36 13.45
C PHE A 151 3.05 8.77 13.71
N HIS A 152 3.05 7.82 14.65
CA HIS A 152 2.22 7.73 15.84
C HIS A 152 0.89 8.48 15.76
N HIS A 153 -0.14 7.80 15.27
CA HIS A 153 -1.48 8.00 15.80
C HIS A 153 -1.78 6.82 16.73
N PRO A 154 -1.70 6.99 18.06
CA PRO A 154 -2.43 6.10 18.95
C PRO A 154 -3.92 6.33 18.67
N LEU A 155 -4.69 5.26 18.44
CA LEU A 155 -6.14 5.38 18.49
C LEU A 155 -6.53 5.79 19.92
N PRO A 156 -7.54 6.65 20.09
CA PRO A 156 -8.35 6.65 21.29
C PRO A 156 -9.43 5.57 21.12
N LEU A 157 -9.06 4.29 21.01
CA LEU A 157 -9.98 3.15 21.10
C LEU A 157 -9.22 1.92 21.61
N ASP A 158 -9.58 1.50 22.81
CA ASP A 158 -9.14 0.34 23.59
C ASP A 158 -7.67 0.30 24.05
N ILE A 159 -7.52 0.68 25.33
CA ILE A 159 -6.33 0.59 26.20
C ILE A 159 -5.79 -0.85 26.35
N SER A 160 -6.39 -1.86 25.71
CA SER A 160 -6.01 -3.27 25.84
C SER A 160 -5.18 -3.83 24.68
N SER A 161 -5.00 -3.10 23.56
CA SER A 161 -4.22 -3.62 22.42
C SER A 161 -3.14 -2.64 21.96
N GLN A 162 -1.90 -2.90 22.37
CA GLN A 162 -0.68 -2.21 21.91
C GLN A 162 -0.32 -2.53 20.44
N ILE A 163 -1.30 -2.75 19.56
CA ILE A 163 -1.05 -3.07 18.15
C ILE A 163 -0.86 -1.76 17.39
N LYS A 164 0.40 -1.43 17.11
CA LYS A 164 0.80 -0.24 16.35
C LYS A 164 0.64 -0.51 14.84
N TYR A 165 -0.25 0.23 14.19
CA TYR A 165 -0.42 0.19 12.74
C TYR A 165 0.34 1.34 12.05
N ASN A 166 0.84 1.09 10.85
CA ASN A 166 1.40 2.10 9.97
C ASN A 166 0.31 2.56 8.99
N LYS A 167 -0.07 3.83 9.08
CA LYS A 167 -1.08 4.47 8.24
C LYS A 167 -0.49 4.78 6.87
N ILE A 168 -0.96 4.09 5.83
CA ILE A 168 -0.35 4.18 4.50
C ILE A 168 -1.13 5.03 3.49
N ALA A 169 -2.46 5.11 3.62
CA ALA A 169 -3.30 5.89 2.73
C ALA A 169 -4.61 6.36 3.39
N SER A 170 -5.16 7.46 2.90
CA SER A 170 -6.57 7.83 3.04
C SER A 170 -7.29 7.49 1.75
N ILE A 171 -8.54 7.04 1.85
CA ILE A 171 -9.41 6.77 0.72
C ILE A 171 -10.50 7.83 0.75
N ASP A 172 -10.50 8.68 -0.27
CA ASP A 172 -11.44 9.79 -0.40
C ASP A 172 -12.30 9.62 -1.66
N LYS A 173 -13.33 10.46 -1.80
CA LYS A 173 -14.16 10.50 -3.02
C LYS A 173 -13.87 11.79 -3.78
N ASP A 174 -13.67 11.68 -5.09
CA ASP A 174 -13.63 12.84 -5.97
C ASP A 174 -15.02 13.47 -6.13
N VAL A 175 -15.08 14.63 -6.80
CA VAL A 175 -16.33 15.36 -7.09
C VAL A 175 -17.33 14.52 -7.90
N LYS A 176 -16.86 13.48 -8.61
CA LYS A 176 -17.66 12.56 -9.42
C LYS A 176 -18.08 11.30 -8.65
N GLY A 177 -17.68 11.16 -7.38
CA GLY A 177 -17.97 10.01 -6.53
C GLY A 177 -17.03 8.80 -6.73
N HIS A 178 -15.95 8.92 -7.48
CA HIS A 178 -14.93 7.88 -7.59
C HIS A 178 -13.97 7.90 -6.40
N PHE A 179 -13.55 6.72 -5.97
CA PHE A 179 -12.56 6.60 -4.91
C PHE A 179 -11.15 6.98 -5.39
N VAL A 180 -10.46 7.79 -4.60
CA VAL A 180 -9.07 8.23 -4.83
C VAL A 180 -8.21 7.78 -3.64
N ILE A 181 -6.99 7.32 -3.93
CA ILE A 181 -6.04 6.87 -2.92
C ILE A 181 -5.08 8.01 -2.59
N ASN A 182 -5.23 8.63 -1.42
CA ASN A 182 -4.32 9.66 -0.93
C ASN A 182 -3.24 9.04 -0.06
N LEU A 183 -2.02 8.96 -0.58
CA LEU A 183 -0.90 8.30 0.08
C LEU A 183 -0.24 9.23 1.11
N PHE A 184 0.22 8.67 2.24
CA PHE A 184 0.94 9.43 3.27
C PHE A 184 2.45 9.43 3.07
N SER A 185 3.01 8.42 2.41
CA SER A 185 4.45 8.34 2.15
C SER A 185 4.82 9.04 0.84
N PRO A 186 5.71 10.05 0.84
CA PRO A 186 6.20 10.70 -0.39
C PRO A 186 6.80 9.70 -1.40
N ASN A 187 7.47 8.66 -0.91
CA ASN A 187 8.05 7.61 -1.74
C ASN A 187 7.00 6.78 -2.49
N LEU A 188 5.80 6.58 -1.90
CA LEU A 188 4.68 5.92 -2.57
C LEU A 188 3.99 6.87 -3.56
N VAL A 189 3.92 8.16 -3.24
CA VAL A 189 3.35 9.21 -4.11
C VAL A 189 4.13 9.32 -5.42
N ARG A 190 5.47 9.33 -5.36
CA ARG A 190 6.36 9.28 -6.53
C ARG A 190 6.14 8.06 -7.42
N GLY A 191 5.46 7.03 -6.91
CA GLY A 191 5.15 5.81 -7.62
C GLY A 191 6.37 4.93 -7.85
N ARG A 192 6.47 4.35 -9.05
CA ARG A 192 7.50 3.39 -9.44
C ARG A 192 8.54 3.99 -10.37
N TYR A 193 9.71 3.38 -10.41
CA TYR A 193 10.76 3.69 -11.39
C TYR A 193 10.41 3.01 -12.73
N GLU A 194 10.20 3.78 -13.78
CA GLU A 194 10.14 3.30 -15.15
C GLU A 194 11.55 3.22 -15.72
N LEU A 195 11.91 2.04 -16.24
CA LEU A 195 13.25 1.74 -16.73
C LEU A 195 13.22 1.56 -18.24
N ASP A 196 14.11 2.25 -18.95
CA ASP A 196 14.36 2.04 -20.37
C ASP A 196 15.32 0.86 -20.56
N TYR A 197 14.75 -0.33 -20.78
CA TYR A 197 15.52 -1.57 -20.95
C TYR A 197 16.38 -1.57 -22.23
N GLU A 198 16.03 -0.80 -23.26
CA GLU A 198 16.82 -0.74 -24.49
C GLU A 198 18.13 0.00 -24.26
N LYS A 199 18.08 1.14 -23.56
CA LYS A 199 19.30 1.86 -23.13
C LYS A 199 20.09 1.08 -22.10
N LEU A 200 19.43 0.37 -21.18
CA LEU A 200 20.11 -0.45 -20.17
C LEU A 200 20.90 -1.62 -20.78
N LYS A 201 20.41 -2.24 -21.87
CA LYS A 201 21.14 -3.30 -22.58
C LYS A 201 22.49 -2.84 -23.13
N GLN A 202 22.59 -1.56 -23.51
CA GLN A 202 23.83 -0.97 -24.03
C GLN A 202 24.87 -0.72 -22.91
N ILE A 203 24.43 -0.66 -21.65
CA ILE A 203 25.29 -0.41 -20.48
C ILE A 203 25.53 -1.73 -19.75
N ASN A 204 26.49 -2.52 -20.23
CA ASN A 204 26.83 -3.79 -19.58
C ASN A 204 27.84 -3.60 -18.43
N ASN A 205 27.35 -3.11 -17.28
CA ASN A 205 28.15 -2.98 -16.05
C ASN A 205 27.49 -3.74 -14.90
N ARG A 206 28.27 -4.56 -14.17
CA ARG A 206 27.81 -5.31 -12.99
C ARG A 206 27.18 -4.40 -11.92
N LYS A 207 27.72 -3.19 -11.73
CA LYS A 207 27.16 -2.20 -10.79
C LYS A 207 25.78 -1.71 -11.22
N THR A 208 25.61 -1.39 -12.52
CA THR A 208 24.33 -0.99 -13.10
C THR A 208 23.30 -2.11 -12.96
N GLN A 209 23.66 -3.36 -13.25
CA GLN A 209 22.75 -4.48 -13.09
C GLN A 209 22.31 -4.69 -11.63
N ALA A 210 23.23 -4.52 -10.67
CA ALA A 210 22.88 -4.60 -9.25
C ALA A 210 21.93 -3.48 -8.82
N LEU A 211 22.12 -2.25 -9.33
CA LEU A 211 21.24 -1.11 -9.09
C LEU A 211 19.85 -1.34 -9.70
N VAL A 212 19.78 -1.79 -10.96
CA VAL A 212 18.53 -2.14 -11.65
C VAL A 212 17.76 -3.21 -10.88
N ASN A 213 18.44 -4.28 -10.43
CA ASN A 213 17.79 -5.32 -9.63
C ASN A 213 17.19 -4.76 -8.32
N LYS A 214 17.86 -3.81 -7.66
CA LYS A 214 17.31 -3.15 -6.45
C LYS A 214 16.08 -2.29 -6.79
N LEU A 215 16.14 -1.53 -7.88
CA LEU A 215 15.02 -0.72 -8.37
C LEU A 215 13.79 -1.59 -8.68
N GLU A 216 13.98 -2.73 -9.34
CA GLU A 216 12.91 -3.68 -9.64
C GLU A 216 12.27 -4.26 -8.37
N LEU A 217 13.06 -4.56 -7.34
CA LEU A 217 12.52 -5.06 -6.07
C LEU A 217 11.74 -3.96 -5.31
N ILE A 218 12.21 -2.72 -5.32
CA ILE A 218 11.48 -1.58 -4.75
C ILE A 218 10.17 -1.37 -5.50
N ASN A 219 10.21 -1.39 -6.84
CA ASN A 219 9.04 -1.31 -7.69
C ASN A 219 8.03 -2.41 -7.40
N ALA A 220 8.50 -3.65 -7.20
CA ALA A 220 7.63 -4.76 -6.87
C ALA A 220 6.89 -4.51 -5.55
N ARG A 221 7.58 -4.09 -4.48
CA ARG A 221 6.91 -3.75 -3.20
C ARG A 221 5.89 -2.64 -3.37
N LYS A 222 6.26 -1.52 -4.01
CA LYS A 222 5.35 -0.38 -4.24
C LYS A 222 4.12 -0.80 -5.06
N THR A 223 4.34 -1.57 -6.12
CA THR A 223 3.27 -2.05 -7.02
C THR A 223 2.31 -2.99 -6.30
N ILE A 224 2.81 -3.92 -5.49
CA ILE A 224 1.95 -4.85 -4.75
C ILE A 224 1.11 -4.09 -3.70
N ILE A 225 1.70 -3.11 -2.99
CA ILE A 225 0.94 -2.25 -2.05
C ILE A 225 -0.18 -1.51 -2.79
N TYR A 226 0.14 -0.86 -3.91
CA TYR A 226 -0.85 -0.15 -4.72
C TYR A 226 -1.96 -1.08 -5.23
N GLN A 227 -1.60 -2.24 -5.81
CA GLN A 227 -2.57 -3.21 -6.31
C GLN A 227 -3.47 -3.74 -5.19
N ILE A 228 -2.93 -4.01 -4.00
CA ILE A 228 -3.75 -4.39 -2.84
C ILE A 228 -4.78 -3.30 -2.53
N LEU A 229 -4.35 -2.04 -2.43
CA LEU A 229 -5.26 -0.92 -2.15
C LEU A 229 -6.33 -0.76 -3.23
N GLU A 230 -5.94 -0.72 -4.50
CA GLU A 230 -6.83 -0.58 -5.64
C GLU A 230 -7.89 -1.69 -5.69
N LYS A 231 -7.47 -2.95 -5.49
CA LYS A 231 -8.39 -4.09 -5.47
C LYS A 231 -9.29 -4.08 -4.24
N LEU A 232 -8.77 -3.75 -3.06
CA LEU A 232 -9.58 -3.62 -1.86
C LEU A 232 -10.69 -2.59 -2.05
N ILE A 233 -10.37 -1.43 -2.62
CA ILE A 233 -11.36 -0.39 -2.93
C ILE A 233 -12.40 -0.89 -3.93
N SER A 234 -11.96 -1.58 -4.98
CA SER A 234 -12.85 -2.13 -6.00
C SER A 234 -13.82 -3.19 -5.43
N TYR A 235 -13.34 -4.07 -4.55
CA TYR A 235 -14.19 -5.08 -3.91
C TYR A 235 -15.12 -4.50 -2.85
N GLN A 236 -14.67 -3.47 -2.12
CA GLN A 236 -15.31 -3.02 -0.90
C GLN A 236 -16.05 -1.69 -1.06
N LYS A 237 -16.49 -1.36 -2.29
CA LYS A 237 -17.22 -0.12 -2.60
C LYS A 237 -18.42 0.10 -1.69
N ASP A 238 -19.24 -0.93 -1.45
CA ASP A 238 -20.44 -0.83 -0.62
C ASP A 238 -20.08 -0.48 0.83
N PHE A 239 -19.07 -1.15 1.38
CA PHE A 239 -18.52 -0.86 2.70
C PHE A 239 -17.93 0.55 2.78
N LEU A 240 -17.12 0.95 1.80
CA LEU A 240 -16.49 2.28 1.76
C LEU A 240 -17.53 3.41 1.60
N ASN A 241 -18.66 3.13 0.98
CA ASN A 241 -19.77 4.07 0.82
C ASN A 241 -20.54 4.29 2.12
N THR A 242 -20.76 3.23 2.92
CA THR A 242 -21.61 3.31 4.11
C THR A 242 -20.84 3.40 5.42
N GLY A 243 -19.54 3.06 5.43
CA GLY A 243 -18.74 2.89 6.63
C GLY A 243 -19.13 1.69 7.51
N ASN A 244 -20.16 0.92 7.12
CA ASN A 244 -20.68 -0.19 7.90
C ASN A 244 -20.01 -1.52 7.51
N LEU A 245 -19.27 -2.12 8.44
CA LEU A 245 -18.58 -3.39 8.27
C LEU A 245 -19.48 -4.55 7.81
N ASP A 246 -20.79 -4.50 8.08
CA ASP A 246 -21.74 -5.51 7.62
C ASP A 246 -21.96 -5.49 6.10
N ASN A 247 -21.68 -4.37 5.44
CA ASN A 247 -21.75 -4.22 3.99
C ASN A 247 -20.46 -4.66 3.28
N ARG A 248 -19.48 -5.18 4.02
CA ARG A 248 -18.22 -5.69 3.47
C ARG A 248 -18.47 -6.95 2.64
N ARG A 249 -18.05 -6.91 1.38
CA ARG A 249 -18.05 -8.08 0.50
C ARG A 249 -17.04 -9.10 0.99
N LEU A 250 -17.31 -10.36 0.70
CA LEU A 250 -16.38 -11.40 1.11
C LEU A 250 -15.16 -11.45 0.21
N LEU A 251 -14.00 -11.40 0.83
CA LEU A 251 -12.71 -11.41 0.17
C LEU A 251 -11.69 -12.08 1.09
N THR A 252 -11.00 -13.10 0.60
CA THR A 252 -9.87 -13.67 1.34
C THR A 252 -8.54 -13.15 0.80
N GLN A 253 -7.50 -13.16 1.64
CA GLN A 253 -6.15 -12.81 1.19
C GLN A 253 -5.67 -13.73 0.05
N LYS A 254 -6.16 -14.98 0.00
CA LYS A 254 -5.87 -15.94 -1.06
C LYS A 254 -6.55 -15.58 -2.38
N ASP A 255 -7.75 -15.01 -2.33
CA ASP A 255 -8.44 -14.55 -3.54
C ASP A 255 -7.70 -13.35 -4.12
N LEU A 256 -7.35 -12.38 -3.27
CA LEU A 256 -6.57 -11.23 -3.67
C LEU A 256 -5.17 -11.62 -4.20
N SER A 257 -4.48 -12.56 -3.55
CA SER A 257 -3.14 -12.99 -3.98
C SER A 257 -3.14 -13.63 -5.36
N LYS A 258 -4.20 -14.39 -5.71
CA LYS A 258 -4.36 -14.95 -7.05
C LYS A 258 -4.57 -13.87 -8.10
N GLU A 259 -5.38 -12.84 -7.77
CA GLU A 259 -5.69 -11.76 -8.71
C GLU A 259 -4.48 -10.89 -9.03
N ILE A 260 -3.62 -10.63 -8.04
CA ILE A 260 -2.38 -9.86 -8.22
C ILE A 260 -1.17 -10.74 -8.54
N ASN A 261 -1.37 -12.06 -8.73
CA ASN A 261 -0.36 -13.06 -9.06
C ASN A 261 0.87 -13.08 -8.11
N VAL A 262 0.61 -13.08 -6.79
CA VAL A 262 1.65 -13.22 -5.77
C VAL A 262 1.34 -14.34 -4.78
N ASP A 263 2.35 -14.78 -4.04
CA ASP A 263 2.16 -15.75 -2.97
C ASP A 263 1.28 -15.17 -1.84
N PRO A 264 0.32 -15.93 -1.29
CA PRO A 264 -0.54 -15.45 -0.19
C PRO A 264 0.23 -14.90 1.02
N SER A 265 1.44 -15.41 1.30
CA SER A 265 2.28 -14.92 2.40
C SER A 265 2.77 -13.48 2.16
N ILE A 266 2.93 -13.05 0.91
CA ILE A 266 3.29 -11.67 0.57
C ILE A 266 2.12 -10.73 0.90
N VAL A 267 0.90 -11.07 0.48
CA VAL A 267 -0.30 -10.30 0.82
C VAL A 267 -0.45 -10.23 2.33
N SER A 268 -0.33 -11.35 3.03
CA SER A 268 -0.45 -11.41 4.49
C SER A 268 0.57 -10.50 5.19
N ARG A 269 1.82 -10.48 4.73
CA ARG A 269 2.87 -9.61 5.29
C ARG A 269 2.62 -8.13 5.04
N ILE A 270 2.21 -7.76 3.82
CA ILE A 270 1.94 -6.35 3.50
C ILE A 270 0.73 -5.85 4.28
N VAL A 271 -0.34 -6.65 4.34
CA VAL A 271 -1.58 -6.29 5.03
C VAL A 271 -1.37 -6.20 6.55
N LYS A 272 -0.42 -6.98 7.10
CA LYS A 272 -0.08 -6.93 8.52
C LYS A 272 0.52 -5.57 8.91
N ASN A 273 0.04 -5.02 10.01
CA ASN A 273 0.49 -3.75 10.60
C ASN A 273 0.32 -2.52 9.67
N ARG A 274 -0.58 -2.57 8.70
CA ARG A 274 -0.95 -1.41 7.89
C ARG A 274 -2.42 -1.04 8.08
N SER A 275 -2.70 0.24 8.01
CA SER A 275 -4.03 0.82 8.13
C SER A 275 -4.28 1.88 7.05
N VAL A 276 -5.55 2.12 6.79
CA VAL A 276 -6.02 3.19 5.92
C VAL A 276 -7.16 3.95 6.58
N VAL A 277 -7.30 5.22 6.24
CA VAL A 277 -8.49 6.01 6.59
C VAL A 277 -9.52 5.81 5.50
N ILE A 278 -10.75 5.43 5.86
CA ILE A 278 -11.87 5.29 4.92
C ILE A 278 -12.63 6.61 4.78
N PRO A 279 -13.49 6.79 3.75
CA PRO A 279 -14.22 8.04 3.54
C PRO A 279 -15.10 8.48 4.72
N ALA A 280 -15.48 7.53 5.60
CA ALA A 280 -16.20 7.82 6.84
C ALA A 280 -15.33 8.44 7.95
N GLY A 281 -14.05 8.76 7.67
CA GLY A 281 -13.09 9.34 8.63
C GLY A 281 -12.47 8.34 9.61
N ARG A 282 -12.90 7.07 9.59
CA ARG A 282 -12.38 6.03 10.50
C ARG A 282 -11.09 5.44 9.94
N GLU A 283 -10.07 5.29 10.80
CA GLU A 283 -8.92 4.45 10.50
C GLU A 283 -9.25 2.97 10.72
N ILE A 284 -8.93 2.12 9.74
CA ILE A 284 -9.14 0.68 9.83
C ILE A 284 -7.90 -0.09 9.37
N SER A 285 -7.65 -1.24 9.99
CA SER A 285 -6.57 -2.12 9.55
C SER A 285 -6.90 -2.69 8.18
N LEU A 286 -5.88 -2.85 7.33
CA LEU A 286 -6.04 -3.58 6.07
C LEU A 286 -6.55 -5.01 6.29
N GLN A 287 -6.27 -5.61 7.46
CA GLN A 287 -6.78 -6.94 7.82
C GLN A 287 -8.31 -6.98 7.92
N GLU A 288 -8.94 -5.89 8.35
CA GLU A 288 -10.40 -5.80 8.51
C GLU A 288 -11.15 -5.79 7.18
N PHE A 289 -10.48 -5.56 6.04
CA PHE A 289 -11.11 -5.71 4.73
C PHE A 289 -11.28 -7.18 4.32
N PHE A 290 -10.58 -8.10 4.98
CA PHE A 290 -10.62 -9.52 4.64
C PHE A 290 -11.60 -10.27 5.53
N SER A 291 -12.25 -11.25 4.94
CA SER A 291 -13.21 -12.12 5.61
C SER A 291 -12.51 -13.18 6.43
N ASN A 292 -12.92 -13.32 7.68
CA ASN A 292 -12.45 -14.41 8.52
C ASN A 292 -13.19 -15.72 8.18
N LYS A 293 -12.77 -16.83 8.80
CA LYS A 293 -13.43 -18.15 8.59
C LYS A 293 -14.91 -18.16 9.01
N LYS A 294 -15.32 -17.31 9.96
CA LYS A 294 -16.71 -17.16 10.42
C LYS A 294 -17.56 -16.55 9.31
N ASP A 295 -17.10 -15.44 8.71
CA ASP A 295 -17.77 -14.72 7.64
C ASP A 295 -18.02 -15.61 6.41
N ILE A 296 -17.00 -16.38 6.00
CA ILE A 296 -17.10 -17.34 4.89
C ILE A 296 -18.15 -18.41 5.22
N LYS A 297 -18.11 -18.98 6.42
CA LYS A 297 -19.07 -20.00 6.86
C LYS A 297 -20.50 -19.45 6.90
N LYS A 298 -20.69 -18.23 7.41
CA LYS A 298 -21.99 -17.53 7.44
C LYS A 298 -22.54 -17.32 6.03
N LEU A 299 -21.72 -16.87 5.07
CA LEU A 299 -22.16 -16.74 3.67
C LEU A 299 -22.49 -18.08 3.03
N LEU A 300 -21.67 -19.11 3.23
CA LEU A 300 -21.96 -20.44 2.66
C LEU A 300 -23.30 -20.97 3.19
N THR A 301 -23.57 -20.77 4.48
CA THR A 301 -24.88 -21.06 5.06
C THR A 301 -25.99 -20.27 4.39
N ARG A 302 -25.84 -18.95 4.20
CA ARG A 302 -26.83 -18.10 3.52
C ARG A 302 -27.09 -18.53 2.07
N LYS A 303 -26.04 -18.72 1.27
CA LYS A 303 -26.11 -19.14 -0.15
C LYS A 303 -26.87 -20.45 -0.33
N ILE A 304 -26.66 -21.42 0.56
CA ILE A 304 -27.36 -22.71 0.48
C ILE A 304 -28.84 -22.55 0.76
N ILE A 305 -29.23 -21.67 1.70
CA ILE A 305 -30.63 -21.38 1.99
C ILE A 305 -31.28 -20.66 0.81
N GLU A 306 -30.64 -19.61 0.27
CA GLU A 306 -31.16 -18.86 -0.89
C GLU A 306 -31.34 -19.76 -2.12
N LYS A 307 -30.40 -20.69 -2.37
CA LYS A 307 -30.46 -21.65 -3.48
C LYS A 307 -31.56 -22.70 -3.29
N ASN A 308 -31.93 -23.02 -2.06
CA ASN A 308 -32.91 -24.06 -1.74
C ASN A 308 -34.21 -23.43 -1.20
N LYS A 309 -35.22 -23.32 -2.06
CA LYS A 309 -36.56 -22.82 -1.69
C LYS A 309 -37.25 -23.61 -0.56
N LYS A 310 -36.78 -24.82 -0.23
CA LYS A 310 -37.29 -25.66 0.87
C LYS A 310 -36.38 -25.54 2.10
N LYS A 311 -36.99 -25.48 3.30
CA LYS A 311 -36.25 -25.49 4.57
C LYS A 311 -35.34 -26.72 4.67
N LEU A 312 -34.05 -26.50 4.81
CA LEU A 312 -33.06 -27.55 5.03
C LEU A 312 -32.72 -27.63 6.52
N SER A 313 -32.60 -28.85 7.05
CA SER A 313 -32.09 -29.03 8.41
C SER A 313 -30.62 -28.60 8.49
N ALA A 314 -30.18 -28.16 9.66
CA ALA A 314 -28.78 -27.76 9.88
C ALA A 314 -27.77 -28.87 9.52
N GLU A 315 -28.15 -30.15 9.69
CA GLU A 315 -27.30 -31.29 9.29
C GLU A 315 -27.19 -31.41 7.76
N LYS A 316 -28.28 -31.15 7.04
CA LYS A 316 -28.30 -31.18 5.57
C LYS A 316 -27.49 -30.03 4.98
N ILE A 317 -27.60 -28.83 5.57
CA ILE A 317 -26.76 -27.67 5.22
C ILE A 317 -25.28 -28.01 5.44
N LYS A 318 -24.92 -28.61 6.58
CA LYS A 318 -23.54 -29.05 6.88
C LYS A 318 -23.00 -29.99 5.82
N GLN A 319 -23.78 -31.00 5.43
CA GLN A 319 -23.39 -31.97 4.40
C GLN A 319 -23.17 -31.30 3.04
N ILE A 320 -24.05 -30.38 2.63
CA ILE A 320 -23.91 -29.64 1.38
C ILE A 320 -22.66 -28.75 1.42
N ILE A 321 -22.42 -28.01 2.52
CA ILE A 321 -21.19 -27.20 2.68
C ILE A 321 -19.93 -28.06 2.56
N LYS A 322 -19.92 -29.23 3.21
CA LYS A 322 -18.79 -30.16 3.17
C LYS A 322 -18.59 -30.77 1.78
N LYS A 323 -19.68 -31.12 1.08
CA LYS A 323 -19.62 -31.77 -0.24
C LYS A 323 -19.27 -30.79 -1.36
N GLU A 324 -19.94 -29.64 -1.42
CA GLU A 324 -19.78 -28.65 -2.50
C GLU A 324 -18.53 -27.77 -2.29
N TYR A 325 -18.25 -27.35 -1.05
CA TYR A 325 -17.21 -26.35 -0.77
C TYR A 325 -16.00 -26.92 0.00
N ARG A 326 -16.04 -28.19 0.41
CA ARG A 326 -14.99 -28.84 1.23
C ARG A 326 -14.67 -28.08 2.53
N VAL A 327 -15.63 -27.32 3.06
CA VAL A 327 -15.50 -26.58 4.32
C VAL A 327 -16.13 -27.38 5.45
N ASN A 328 -15.40 -27.59 6.54
CA ASN A 328 -15.95 -28.22 7.73
C ASN A 328 -16.60 -27.17 8.66
N ILE A 329 -17.87 -27.41 9.00
CA ILE A 329 -18.69 -26.53 9.84
C ILE A 329 -19.49 -27.38 10.82
N SER A 330 -19.59 -26.94 12.07
CA SER A 330 -20.36 -27.66 13.07
C SER A 330 -21.86 -27.39 12.89
N ARG A 331 -22.71 -28.35 13.29
CA ARG A 331 -24.16 -28.16 13.30
C ARG A 331 -24.56 -26.98 14.21
N ARG A 332 -23.91 -26.81 15.36
CA ARG A 332 -24.12 -25.68 16.28
C ARG A 332 -23.80 -24.34 15.61
N SER A 333 -22.71 -24.26 14.85
CA SER A 333 -22.35 -23.05 14.12
C SER A 333 -23.37 -22.69 13.04
N ILE A 334 -23.92 -23.67 12.32
CA ILE A 334 -25.00 -23.43 11.35
C ILE A 334 -26.25 -22.93 12.07
N ALA A 335 -26.65 -23.57 13.18
CA ALA A 335 -27.80 -23.13 13.96
C ALA A 335 -27.64 -21.69 14.47
N TYR A 336 -26.45 -21.34 14.95
CA TYR A 336 -26.10 -19.97 15.34
C TYR A 336 -26.20 -18.99 14.16
N TYR A 337 -25.64 -19.32 12.98
CA TYR A 337 -25.75 -18.43 11.81
C TYR A 337 -27.18 -18.31 11.28
N LEU A 338 -27.99 -19.37 11.36
CA LEU A 338 -29.41 -19.33 11.00
C LEU A 338 -30.20 -18.37 11.89
N ASP A 339 -29.91 -18.40 13.19
CA ASP A 339 -30.48 -17.51 14.20
C ASP A 339 -30.06 -16.05 13.95
N GLU A 340 -28.76 -15.84 13.77
CA GLU A 340 -28.16 -14.52 13.50
C GLU A 340 -28.67 -13.89 12.20
N LEU A 341 -28.90 -14.69 11.15
CA LEU A 341 -29.48 -14.23 9.88
C LEU A 341 -31.00 -14.03 9.94
N LYS A 342 -31.65 -14.29 11.08
CA LYS A 342 -33.12 -14.30 11.25
C LYS A 342 -33.83 -15.24 10.25
N LEU A 343 -33.14 -16.30 9.83
CA LEU A 343 -33.66 -17.32 8.91
C LEU A 343 -34.19 -18.55 9.63
N LYS A 344 -34.20 -18.52 10.96
CA LYS A 344 -34.78 -19.54 11.82
C LYS A 344 -36.30 -19.35 11.85
N LYS A 345 -37.02 -20.20 11.14
CA LYS A 345 -38.46 -20.40 11.29
C LYS A 345 -38.74 -21.87 11.46
#